data_AF-A0A2N5KEK7-F1
#
_entry.id   AF-A0A2N5KEK7-F1
#
_cell.length_a   1.000
_cell.length_b   1.000
_cell.length_c   1.000
_cell.angle_alpha   90.00
_cell.angle_beta   90.00
_cell.angle_gamma   90.00
#
_symmetry.space_group_name_H-M   'P 1'
#
loop_
_entity.id
_entity.type
_entity.pdbx_description
1 polymer ?
#
loop_
_entity_poly.entity_id
_entity_poly.type
_entity_poly.pdbx_seq_one_letter_code
_entity_poly.pdbx_strand_id
1 'polypeptide(L)'
;MKIVVYLGLIKLLQGSRRGTSTRVPFFLDEVGSLSSNNVRQIIAYCADHNFLPIFASPTIRSDIPHSYILQRDGERSRLVNEVILTDGASVDEVTSVDHASAA
;
A
#
# COMPACT_ATOMS: atom_id res chain seq x y z
N MET A 1 14.62 -3.32 15.96
CA MET A 1 13.40 -2.69 16.53
C MET A 1 12.19 -3.49 16.06
N LYS A 2 11.22 -3.78 16.94
CA LYS A 2 10.00 -4.54 16.61
C LYS A 2 8.79 -3.65 16.89
N ILE A 3 7.85 -3.59 15.95
CA ILE A 3 6.58 -2.87 16.10
C ILE A 3 5.47 -3.91 15.99
N VAL A 4 4.51 -3.87 16.90
CA VAL A 4 3.35 -4.77 16.92
C VAL A 4 2.11 -3.94 16.60
N VAL A 5 1.41 -4.29 15.52
CA VAL A 5 0.20 -3.57 15.06
C VAL A 5 -0.99 -4.52 15.12
N TYR A 6 -2.03 -4.17 15.90
CA TYR A 6 -3.19 -5.03 16.13
C TYR A 6 -4.38 -4.65 15.22
N LEU A 7 -4.25 -4.90 13.92
CA LEU A 7 -5.28 -4.53 12.93
C LEU A 7 -6.60 -5.34 13.08
N GLY A 8 -6.53 -6.58 13.56
CA GLY A 8 -7.70 -7.45 13.71
C GLY A 8 -8.70 -7.01 14.78
N LEU A 9 -8.27 -6.26 15.80
CA LEU A 9 -9.16 -5.78 16.88
C LEU A 9 -10.18 -4.77 16.35
N ILE A 10 -9.79 -3.92 15.41
CA ILE A 10 -10.67 -2.90 14.82
C ILE A 10 -11.83 -3.57 14.07
N LYS A 11 -11.58 -4.69 13.38
CA LYS A 11 -12.62 -5.48 12.71
C LYS A 11 -13.62 -6.07 13.70
N LEU A 12 -13.18 -6.54 14.86
CA LEU A 12 -14.07 -7.10 15.89
C LEU A 12 -15.01 -6.03 16.46
N LEU A 13 -14.55 -4.78 16.58
CA LEU A 13 -15.37 -3.65 17.01
C LEU A 13 -16.50 -3.29 16.01
N GLN A 14 -16.44 -3.76 14.76
CA GLN A 14 -17.45 -3.49 13.73
C GLN A 14 -18.63 -4.47 13.72
N GLY A 15 -18.64 -5.44 14.64
CA GLY A 15 -19.81 -6.23 15.03
C GLY A 15 -20.80 -6.59 13.93
N SER A 16 -20.62 -7.73 13.27
CA SER A 16 -21.67 -8.52 12.57
C SER A 16 -22.59 -7.80 11.56
N ARG A 17 -22.31 -6.57 11.13
CA ARG A 17 -23.15 -5.87 10.15
C ARG A 17 -22.80 -6.34 8.76
N ARG A 18 -23.59 -7.29 8.25
CA ARG A 18 -23.65 -7.76 6.86
C ARG A 18 -24.19 -6.64 5.94
N GLY A 19 -23.48 -5.52 5.87
CA GLY A 19 -23.71 -4.45 4.92
C GLY A 19 -22.50 -4.36 4.00
N THR A 20 -22.75 -4.39 2.70
CA THR A 20 -21.74 -4.27 1.66
C THR A 20 -20.97 -2.94 1.74
N SER A 21 -19.65 -3.02 1.58
CA SER A 21 -18.73 -1.98 1.07
C SER A 21 -18.14 -0.91 2.00
N THR A 22 -18.45 -0.81 3.29
CA THR A 22 -17.81 0.21 4.14
C THR A 22 -16.35 -0.15 4.44
N ARG A 23 -15.41 0.43 3.67
CA ARG A 23 -13.98 0.36 3.97
C ARG A 23 -13.67 1.11 5.26
N VAL A 24 -12.74 0.57 6.04
CA VAL A 24 -12.34 1.13 7.33
C VAL A 24 -11.04 1.91 7.15
N PRO A 25 -11.04 3.25 7.29
CA PRO A 25 -9.79 4.01 7.23
C PRO A 25 -8.83 3.56 8.32
N PHE A 26 -7.59 3.27 7.94
CA PHE A 26 -6.49 2.94 8.84
C PHE A 26 -5.35 3.92 8.58
N PHE A 27 -5.01 4.74 9.56
CA PHE A 27 -3.97 5.76 9.43
C PHE A 27 -2.66 5.26 10.04
N LEU A 28 -1.57 5.41 9.30
CA LEU A 28 -0.23 5.15 9.81
C LEU A 28 0.69 6.29 9.42
N ASP A 29 1.13 7.05 10.43
CA ASP A 29 2.13 8.08 10.27
C ASP A 29 3.55 7.49 10.27
N GLU A 30 4.49 8.21 9.68
CA GLU A 30 5.90 7.85 9.61
C GLU A 30 6.17 6.44 9.05
N VAL A 31 5.38 6.00 8.06
CA VAL A 31 5.56 4.69 7.39
C VAL A 31 6.95 4.55 6.75
N GLY A 32 7.65 5.66 6.52
CA GLY A 32 9.06 5.71 6.12
C GLY A 32 10.01 4.93 7.03
N SER A 33 9.67 4.76 8.31
CA SER A 33 10.44 3.98 9.28
C SER A 33 10.28 2.46 9.12
N LEU A 34 9.26 2.00 8.38
CA LEU A 34 8.97 0.59 8.17
C LEU A 34 9.69 0.03 6.94
N SER A 35 10.13 -1.22 7.05
CA SER A 35 10.71 -1.95 5.92
C SER A 35 9.67 -2.20 4.84
N SER A 36 10.11 -2.30 3.58
CA SER A 36 9.20 -2.55 2.45
C SER A 36 8.41 -3.84 2.56
N ASN A 37 9.00 -4.89 3.11
CA ASN A 37 8.28 -6.14 3.34
C ASN A 37 7.12 -5.96 4.31
N ASN A 38 7.33 -5.24 5.41
CA ASN A 38 6.28 -4.98 6.40
C ASN A 38 5.16 -4.12 5.80
N VAL A 39 5.51 -3.07 5.03
CA VAL A 39 4.52 -2.22 4.36
C VAL A 39 3.66 -3.03 3.39
N ARG A 40 4.27 -3.88 2.55
CA ARG A 40 3.54 -4.76 1.64
C ARG A 40 2.59 -5.72 2.39
N GLN A 41 3.04 -6.29 3.51
CA GLN A 41 2.20 -7.16 4.34
C GLN A 41 1.01 -6.40 4.95
N ILE A 42 1.22 -5.16 5.40
CA ILE A 42 0.13 -4.30 5.90
C ILE A 42 -0.87 -3.99 4.79
N ILE A 43 -0.40 -3.62 3.59
CA ILE A 43 -1.27 -3.35 2.44
C ILE A 43 -2.11 -4.58 2.08
N ALA A 44 -1.47 -5.76 1.99
CA ALA A 44 -2.16 -7.02 1.71
C ALA A 44 -3.23 -7.32 2.77
N TYR A 45 -2.88 -7.20 4.05
CA TYR A 45 -3.84 -7.36 5.15
C TYR A 45 -5.00 -6.38 5.03
N CYS A 46 -4.73 -5.12 4.70
CA CYS A 46 -5.78 -4.13 4.52
C CYS A 46 -6.74 -4.49 3.38
N ALA A 47 -6.21 -4.97 2.25
CA ALA A 47 -7.02 -5.42 1.11
C ALA A 47 -7.93 -6.60 1.48
N ASP A 48 -7.38 -7.62 2.14
CA ASP A 48 -8.11 -8.83 2.53
C ASP A 48 -9.18 -8.58 3.60
N HIS A 49 -8.98 -7.54 4.42
CA HIS A 49 -9.82 -7.23 5.58
C HIS A 49 -10.67 -5.96 5.42
N ASN A 50 -10.77 -5.41 4.21
CA ASN A 50 -11.59 -4.23 3.89
C ASN A 50 -11.19 -2.95 4.65
N PHE A 51 -9.89 -2.81 4.93
CA PHE A 51 -9.32 -1.54 5.40
C PHE A 51 -8.88 -0.68 4.22
N LEU A 52 -8.99 0.63 4.37
CA LEU A 52 -8.41 1.63 3.49
C LEU A 52 -7.17 2.21 4.20
N PRO A 53 -5.95 1.76 3.84
CA PRO A 53 -4.75 2.29 4.44
C PRO A 53 -4.49 3.72 3.94
N ILE A 54 -4.22 4.64 4.86
CA ILE A 54 -3.83 6.02 4.61
C ILE A 54 -2.49 6.23 5.32
N PHE A 55 -1.42 6.28 4.53
CA PHE A 55 -0.06 6.38 5.04
C PHE A 55 0.49 7.78 4.88
N ALA A 56 1.26 8.23 5.88
CA ALA A 56 2.08 9.43 5.78
C ALA A 56 3.56 9.04 5.86
N SER A 57 4.36 9.66 5.00
CA SER A 57 5.80 9.45 4.89
C SER A 57 6.47 10.77 4.55
N PRO A 58 7.65 11.09 5.13
CA PRO A 58 8.42 12.26 4.73
C PRO A 58 8.99 12.14 3.31
N THR A 59 9.08 10.92 2.78
CA THR A 59 9.64 10.62 1.45
C THR A 59 8.72 9.71 0.64
N ILE A 60 8.81 9.82 -0.69
CA ILE A 60 8.12 8.93 -1.62
C ILE A 60 8.70 7.52 -1.47
N ARG A 61 7.83 6.51 -1.47
CA ARG A 61 8.24 5.11 -1.45
C ARG A 61 7.82 4.42 -2.74
N SER A 62 8.69 3.57 -3.27
CA SER A 62 8.46 2.78 -4.49
C SER A 62 7.60 1.53 -4.26
N ASP A 63 7.23 1.24 -3.01
CA ASP A 63 6.40 0.09 -2.62
C ASP A 63 4.96 0.48 -2.27
N ILE A 64 4.58 1.75 -2.52
CA ILE A 64 3.22 2.27 -2.36
C ILE A 64 2.71 2.72 -3.74
N PRO A 65 1.68 2.06 -4.31
CA PRO A 65 1.26 2.29 -5.69
C PRO A 65 0.78 3.72 -6.00
N HIS A 66 0.11 4.37 -5.05
CA HIS A 66 -0.46 5.70 -5.23
C HIS A 66 0.05 6.62 -4.13
N SER A 67 0.78 7.68 -4.51
CA SER A 67 1.34 8.65 -3.58
C SER A 67 0.93 10.06 -3.96
N TYR A 68 0.44 10.82 -2.99
CA TYR A 68 0.09 12.23 -3.14
C TYR A 68 1.17 13.09 -2.46
N ILE A 69 1.78 14.01 -3.21
CA ILE A 69 2.83 14.90 -2.68
C ILE A 69 2.18 16.22 -2.30
N LEU A 70 2.26 16.54 -1.01
CA LEU A 70 1.78 17.80 -0.47
C LEU A 70 2.98 18.74 -0.24
N GLN A 71 2.87 19.99 -0.70
CA GLN A 71 3.81 21.06 -0.37
C GLN A 71 3.13 22.05 0.58
N ARG A 72 3.84 22.44 1.63
CA ARG A 72 3.37 23.48 2.56
C ARG A 72 3.59 24.86 1.94
N ASP A 73 2.54 25.68 1.99
CA ASP A 73 2.50 27.07 1.57
C ASP A 73 1.91 27.89 2.73
N GLY A 74 2.80 28.40 3.60
CA GLY A 74 2.44 29.01 4.88
C GLY A 74 1.72 28.03 5.82
N GLU A 75 0.46 28.33 6.15
CA GLU A 75 -0.42 27.49 6.99
C GLU A 75 -1.23 26.45 6.22
N ARG A 76 -1.10 26.41 4.88
CA ARG A 76 -1.87 25.50 4.04
C ARG A 76 -0.97 24.43 3.42
N SER A 77 -1.54 23.27 3.16
CA SER A 77 -0.90 22.24 2.32
C SER A 77 -1.61 22.21 0.98
N ARG A 78 -0.83 22.19 -0.11
CA ARG A 78 -1.32 22.07 -1.48
C ARG A 78 -0.85 20.75 -2.08
N LEU A 79 -1.73 20.03 -2.75
CA LEU A 79 -1.34 18.92 -3.61
C LEU A 79 -0.53 19.47 -4.79
N VAL A 80 0.71 19.03 -4.92
CA VAL A 80 1.61 19.50 -5.98
C VAL A 80 1.97 18.41 -6.98
N ASN A 81 1.80 17.15 -6.60
CA ASN A 81 2.04 16.03 -7.51
C ASN A 81 1.27 14.79 -7.08
N GLU A 82 0.98 13.93 -8.04
CA GLU A 82 0.47 12.58 -7.83
C GLU A 82 1.41 11.61 -8.54
N VAL A 83 1.90 10.62 -7.80
CA VAL A 83 2.78 9.57 -8.33
C VAL A 83 1.98 8.27 -8.31
N ILE A 84 1.68 7.76 -9.49
CA ILE A 84 1.06 6.45 -9.68
C ILE A 84 2.15 5.52 -10.21
N LEU A 85 2.52 4.54 -9.41
CA LEU A 85 3.38 3.45 -9.85
C LEU A 85 2.48 2.46 -10.61
N THR A 86 2.52 2.54 -11.95
CA THR A 86 1.99 1.48 -12.80
C THR A 86 2.93 0.29 -12.74
N ASP A 87 2.43 -0.87 -12.35
CA ASP A 87 3.15 -2.14 -12.46
C ASP A 87 3.54 -2.36 -13.93
N GLY A 88 4.84 -2.26 -14.21
CA GLY A 88 5.44 -2.53 -15.51
C GLY A 88 6.43 -3.69 -15.41
N ALA A 89 5.91 -4.91 -15.37
CA ALA A 89 6.44 -6.15 -15.96
C ALA A 89 5.86 -7.36 -15.23
N SER A 90 4.96 -8.06 -15.91
CA SER A 90 4.67 -9.47 -15.66
C SER A 90 5.97 -10.28 -15.56
N VAL A 91 6.02 -11.16 -14.57
CA VAL A 91 7.15 -12.04 -14.25
C VAL A 91 7.34 -13.20 -15.27
N ASP A 92 6.61 -13.23 -16.39
CA ASP A 92 6.49 -14.44 -17.23
C ASP A 92 6.99 -14.33 -18.69
N GLU A 93 8.00 -13.50 -19.01
CA GLU A 93 8.55 -13.46 -20.39
C GLU A 93 10.09 -13.53 -20.47
N VAL A 94 10.73 -14.30 -19.58
CA VAL A 94 12.18 -14.65 -19.70
C VAL A 94 12.42 -16.17 -19.72
N THR A 95 11.37 -16.99 -19.75
CA THR A 95 11.51 -18.46 -19.88
C THR A 95 10.56 -19.00 -20.94
N SER A 96 10.93 -18.86 -22.22
CA SER A 96 10.68 -19.85 -23.28
C SER A 96 10.93 -19.27 -24.68
N VAL A 97 12.17 -18.90 -25.00
CA VAL A 97 12.65 -18.93 -26.38
C VAL A 97 14.09 -19.43 -26.38
N ASP A 98 14.27 -20.73 -26.12
CA ASP A 98 15.49 -21.45 -26.49
C ASP A 98 15.26 -22.97 -26.38
N HIS A 99 14.32 -23.50 -27.16
CA HIS A 99 14.32 -24.92 -27.58
C HIS A 99 13.33 -25.16 -28.72
N ALA A 100 13.70 -24.74 -29.94
CA ALA A 100 13.18 -25.32 -31.18
C ALA A 100 14.03 -24.88 -32.39
N SER A 101 15.22 -25.48 -32.56
CA SER A 101 15.95 -25.47 -33.83
C SER A 101 17.07 -26.52 -33.81
N ALA A 102 16.72 -27.78 -34.05
CA ALA A 102 17.59 -28.76 -34.70
C ALA A 102 16.73 -29.98 -35.07
N ALA A 103 16.12 -29.91 -36.26
CA ALA A 103 15.82 -31.08 -37.08
C ALA A 103 16.98 -31.29 -38.05
#